data_AF-A0A0D6TIL3-F1
#
_entry.id   AF-A0A0D6TIL3-F1
#
_cell.length_a   1.000
_cell.length_b   1.000
_cell.length_c   1.000
_cell.angle_alpha   90.00
_cell.angle_beta   90.00
_cell.angle_gamma   90.00
#
_symmetry.space_group_name_H-M   'P 1'
#
loop_
_entity.id
_entity.type
_entity.pdbx_description
1 polymer ?
#
loop_
_entity_poly.entity_id
_entity_poly.type
_entity_poly.pdbx_seq_one_letter_code
_entity_poly.pdbx_strand_id
1 'polypeptide(L)'
;METDLLEKTVNELMEKFGAGNHKPGSGSAAAFQGMVSAKLISTVISLTLDVKRRDLYYDHINVLLDFHKDIEDRIYPQLAELFKSDSIQFDKTIKSRKARDKEKDEIIQNQLRRQALADLKVSIEIPFQIATLCKELAIMSAYVFDNGFKSARGDSQVGLSGAVSAFAGCLAIIRLNVLSFNSDEYEYTKSVVSQVDNLYNDYKELILLADSKIEILREEFEIKIPLFEGINTLIQKARASKGAEVENCVRELQTLIWNNKHLLWKKNIPTNPLEILRPDYILKSALGYDFISSSTYGVLINEDKSIKVAGIIDQPNKIVAVSNGFPKEVQNFTAAHELGHAILHEQSILHRDIPVDTSGKRNSRDRVEIQADAFATYFLMPTKLVKKEFEKRYSTKAFKINEEIAFKFGGRSITDLKKECKNIRSLSRKLASTELYDSNNFISLAKQFNVSIEAMAIRLEELNLVQY
;
A
#
# COMPACT_ATOMS: atom_id res chain seq x y z
N MET A 1 32.47 -36.41 18.94
CA MET A 1 31.09 -36.39 18.42
C MET A 1 30.99 -35.23 17.45
N GLU A 2 30.74 -35.48 16.18
CA GLU A 2 30.43 -34.40 15.24
C GLU A 2 29.04 -33.87 15.63
N THR A 3 28.98 -32.65 16.15
CA THR A 3 27.72 -31.94 16.45
C THR A 3 26.83 -31.91 15.21
N ASP A 4 25.54 -32.25 15.39
CA ASP A 4 24.51 -32.14 14.35
C ASP A 4 24.57 -30.75 13.69
N LEU A 5 24.48 -30.71 12.35
CA LEU A 5 24.48 -29.47 11.59
C LEU A 5 23.34 -28.53 11.99
N LEU A 6 22.20 -29.07 12.42
CA LEU A 6 21.06 -28.27 12.87
C LEU A 6 21.30 -27.60 14.23
N GLU A 7 22.21 -28.13 15.04
CA GLU A 7 22.55 -27.58 16.36
C GLU A 7 23.64 -26.49 16.27
N LYS A 8 24.13 -26.20 15.07
CA LYS A 8 25.14 -25.17 14.84
C LYS A 8 24.50 -23.79 14.81
N THR A 9 25.22 -22.82 15.36
CA THR A 9 24.84 -21.43 15.19
C THR A 9 24.97 -21.03 13.71
N VAL A 10 24.21 -20.01 13.30
CA VAL A 10 24.29 -19.49 11.93
C VAL A 10 25.72 -19.06 11.59
N ASN A 11 26.45 -18.44 12.52
CA ASN A 11 27.85 -18.03 12.31
C ASN A 11 28.75 -19.23 12.01
N GLU A 12 28.64 -20.31 12.79
CA GLU A 12 29.41 -21.54 12.56
C GLU A 12 29.08 -22.19 11.21
N LEU A 13 27.81 -22.14 10.78
CA LEU A 13 27.40 -22.64 9.47
C LEU A 13 28.00 -21.80 8.34
N MET A 14 27.97 -20.46 8.46
CA MET A 14 28.53 -19.55 7.45
C MET A 14 30.04 -19.71 7.33
N GLU A 15 30.76 -19.81 8.45
CA GLU A 15 32.21 -20.11 8.44
C GLU A 15 32.50 -21.42 7.72
N LYS A 16 31.70 -22.47 8.00
CA LYS A 16 31.87 -23.78 7.37
C LYS A 16 31.59 -23.75 5.86
N PHE A 17 30.56 -23.04 5.41
CA PHE A 17 30.31 -22.86 3.97
C PHE A 17 31.43 -22.09 3.27
N GLY A 18 32.02 -21.10 3.96
CA GLY A 18 33.12 -20.28 3.44
C GLY A 18 34.52 -20.90 3.55
N ALA A 19 34.69 -21.98 4.31
CA ALA A 19 36.01 -22.55 4.62
C ALA A 19 36.68 -23.30 3.46
N GLY A 20 36.01 -23.45 2.30
CA GLY A 20 36.54 -24.21 1.15
C GLY A 20 36.65 -25.71 1.38
N ASN A 21 36.08 -26.21 2.49
CA ASN A 21 36.00 -27.64 2.80
C ASN A 21 34.81 -28.28 2.09
N HIS A 22 34.84 -29.60 1.92
CA HIS A 22 33.77 -30.36 1.26
C HIS A 22 32.53 -30.60 2.14
N LYS A 23 32.51 -30.08 3.38
CA LYS A 23 31.47 -30.36 4.39
C LYS A 23 31.17 -29.13 5.27
N PRO A 24 29.92 -28.63 5.34
CA PRO A 24 28.78 -28.96 4.48
C PRO A 24 28.99 -28.45 3.05
N GLY A 25 28.45 -29.19 2.08
CA GLY A 25 28.62 -28.91 0.65
C GLY A 25 27.55 -27.97 0.08
N SER A 26 27.59 -27.77 -1.24
CA SER A 26 26.62 -26.93 -1.96
C SER A 26 25.19 -27.51 -1.94
N GLY A 27 25.02 -28.84 -1.86
CA GLY A 27 23.69 -29.46 -1.69
C GLY A 27 23.07 -29.12 -0.34
N SER A 28 23.87 -29.18 0.72
CA SER A 28 23.51 -28.75 2.06
C SER A 28 23.15 -27.25 2.08
N ALA A 29 23.91 -26.41 1.37
CA ALA A 29 23.58 -25.00 1.23
C ALA A 29 22.22 -24.78 0.54
N ALA A 30 21.93 -25.53 -0.53
CA ALA A 30 20.64 -25.46 -1.22
C ALA A 30 19.47 -25.91 -0.32
N ALA A 31 19.64 -27.00 0.44
CA ALA A 31 18.63 -27.46 1.40
C ALA A 31 18.38 -26.40 2.49
N PHE A 32 19.44 -25.83 3.07
CA PHE A 32 19.35 -24.78 4.08
C PHE A 32 18.63 -23.54 3.54
N GLN A 33 18.91 -23.13 2.31
CA GLN A 33 18.20 -22.03 1.66
C GLN A 33 16.71 -22.33 1.48
N GLY A 34 16.35 -23.56 1.08
CA GLY A 34 14.96 -24.01 1.03
C GLY A 34 14.28 -23.97 2.41
N MET A 35 14.98 -24.34 3.49
CA MET A 35 14.46 -24.28 4.86
C MET A 35 14.14 -22.83 5.28
N VAL A 36 15.02 -21.89 4.96
CA VAL A 36 14.79 -20.45 5.22
C VAL A 36 13.57 -19.96 4.45
N SER A 37 13.47 -20.30 3.15
CA SER A 37 12.30 -19.99 2.34
C SER A 37 11.02 -20.55 2.95
N ALA A 38 11.02 -21.81 3.40
CA ALA A 38 9.85 -22.46 4.00
C ALA A 38 9.35 -21.69 5.23
N LYS A 39 10.27 -21.23 6.10
CA LYS A 39 9.91 -20.48 7.31
C LYS A 39 9.43 -19.07 7.02
N LEU A 40 9.96 -18.39 6.00
CA LEU A 40 9.43 -17.10 5.56
C LEU A 40 7.98 -17.25 5.08
N ILE A 41 7.69 -18.24 4.23
CA ILE A 41 6.33 -18.46 3.72
C ILE A 41 5.36 -18.86 4.83
N SER A 42 5.76 -19.77 5.72
CA SER A 42 4.98 -20.15 6.89
C SER A 42 4.62 -18.95 7.78
N THR A 43 5.56 -18.01 7.95
CA THR A 43 5.35 -16.76 8.70
C THR A 43 4.31 -15.88 8.01
N VAL A 44 4.39 -15.68 6.69
CA VAL A 44 3.40 -14.87 5.96
C VAL A 44 2.01 -15.50 6.05
N ILE A 45 1.91 -16.82 5.92
CA ILE A 45 0.64 -17.53 6.09
C ILE A 45 0.09 -17.30 7.50
N SER A 46 0.91 -17.49 8.54
CA SER A 46 0.52 -17.24 9.93
C SER A 46 0.01 -15.81 10.15
N LEU A 47 0.71 -14.80 9.60
CA LEU A 47 0.28 -13.40 9.67
C LEU A 47 -1.05 -13.14 8.96
N THR A 48 -1.33 -13.89 7.89
CA THR A 48 -2.57 -13.82 7.11
C THR A 48 -3.74 -14.44 7.88
N LEU A 49 -3.50 -15.54 8.58
CA LEU A 49 -4.50 -16.27 9.38
C LEU A 49 -4.81 -15.63 10.74
N ASP A 50 -4.06 -14.60 11.15
CA ASP A 50 -4.31 -13.84 12.37
C ASP A 50 -5.76 -13.32 12.43
N VAL A 51 -6.40 -13.46 13.59
CA VAL A 51 -7.82 -13.14 13.82
C VAL A 51 -8.16 -11.69 13.42
N LYS A 52 -7.21 -10.75 13.54
CA LYS A 52 -7.42 -9.34 13.18
C LYS A 52 -7.51 -9.11 11.67
N ARG A 53 -7.08 -10.08 10.86
CA ARG A 53 -6.94 -9.94 9.39
C ARG A 53 -7.70 -11.00 8.61
N ARG A 54 -7.99 -12.15 9.21
CA ARG A 54 -8.57 -13.34 8.56
C ARG A 54 -9.78 -13.02 7.68
N ASP A 55 -10.65 -12.10 8.11
CA ASP A 55 -11.85 -11.69 7.35
C ASP A 55 -11.54 -11.05 6.00
N LEU A 56 -10.35 -10.45 5.83
CA LEU A 56 -9.92 -9.83 4.57
C LEU A 56 -9.46 -10.85 3.52
N TYR A 57 -9.26 -12.11 3.93
CA TYR A 57 -8.65 -13.18 3.11
C TYR A 57 -9.51 -14.43 3.05
N TYR A 58 -10.81 -14.30 3.34
CA TYR A 58 -11.74 -15.42 3.55
C TYR A 58 -11.66 -16.50 2.46
N ASP A 59 -11.64 -16.09 1.20
CA ASP A 59 -11.69 -16.98 0.03
C ASP A 59 -10.43 -17.86 -0.12
N HIS A 60 -9.34 -17.52 0.57
CA HIS A 60 -8.04 -18.19 0.41
C HIS A 60 -7.60 -18.97 1.65
N ILE A 61 -8.32 -18.87 2.78
CA ILE A 61 -7.91 -19.42 4.08
C ILE A 61 -7.65 -20.93 4.01
N ASN A 62 -8.53 -21.70 3.36
CA ASN A 62 -8.40 -23.16 3.35
C ASN A 62 -7.13 -23.59 2.60
N VAL A 63 -6.86 -22.98 1.44
CA VAL A 63 -5.63 -23.25 0.67
C VAL A 63 -4.39 -22.86 1.47
N LEU A 64 -4.42 -21.72 2.15
CA LEU A 64 -3.32 -21.27 2.99
C LEU A 64 -3.07 -22.20 4.19
N LEU A 65 -4.13 -22.73 4.82
CA LEU A 65 -4.02 -23.71 5.89
C LEU A 65 -3.39 -25.02 5.39
N ASP A 66 -3.82 -25.51 4.22
CA ASP A 66 -3.25 -26.71 3.61
C ASP A 66 -1.77 -26.51 3.30
N PHE A 67 -1.39 -25.38 2.71
CA PHE A 67 0.01 -25.03 2.47
C PHE A 67 0.81 -24.91 3.77
N HIS A 68 0.28 -24.26 4.80
CA HIS A 68 0.96 -24.14 6.08
C HIS A 68 1.24 -25.51 6.69
N LYS A 69 0.24 -26.40 6.68
CA LYS A 69 0.37 -27.76 7.16
C LYS A 69 1.43 -28.52 6.36
N ASP A 70 1.37 -28.45 5.05
CA ASP A 70 2.29 -29.17 4.17
C ASP A 70 3.74 -28.66 4.32
N ILE A 71 3.92 -27.35 4.49
CA ILE A 71 5.22 -26.74 4.75
C ILE A 71 5.79 -27.21 6.09
N GLU A 72 5.01 -27.16 7.16
CA GLU A 72 5.47 -27.47 8.53
C GLU A 72 5.62 -28.97 8.78
N ASP A 73 4.71 -29.80 8.26
CA ASP A 73 4.67 -31.24 8.56
C ASP A 73 5.48 -32.07 7.54
N ARG A 74 5.75 -31.56 6.34
CA ARG A 74 6.44 -32.31 5.27
C ARG A 74 7.66 -31.59 4.70
N ILE A 75 7.49 -30.42 4.09
CA ILE A 75 8.55 -29.79 3.28
C ILE A 75 9.74 -29.39 4.17
N TYR A 76 9.49 -28.65 5.25
CA TYR A 76 10.56 -28.18 6.13
C TYR A 76 11.30 -29.36 6.83
N PRO A 77 10.62 -30.34 7.44
CA PRO A 77 11.30 -31.50 8.03
C PRO A 77 12.14 -32.29 7.02
N GLN A 78 11.64 -32.52 5.80
CA GLN A 78 12.39 -33.23 4.77
C GLN A 78 13.62 -32.44 4.30
N LEU A 79 13.50 -31.12 4.11
CA LEU A 79 14.66 -30.28 3.80
C LEU A 79 15.70 -30.30 4.92
N ALA A 80 15.27 -30.30 6.19
CA ALA A 80 16.17 -30.39 7.34
C ALA A 80 16.89 -31.75 7.43
N GLU A 81 16.23 -32.84 7.03
CA GLU A 81 16.86 -34.15 6.90
C GLU A 81 17.86 -34.17 5.73
N LEU A 82 17.46 -33.68 4.55
CA LEU A 82 18.31 -33.61 3.37
C LEU A 82 19.54 -32.74 3.58
N PHE A 83 19.42 -31.65 4.35
CA PHE A 83 20.53 -30.81 4.78
C PHE A 83 21.63 -31.61 5.51
N LYS A 84 21.22 -32.53 6.39
CA LYS A 84 22.15 -33.41 7.13
C LYS A 84 22.66 -34.54 6.24
N SER A 85 21.75 -35.18 5.52
CA SER A 85 22.04 -36.33 4.68
C SER A 85 23.01 -36.00 3.53
N ASP A 86 22.88 -34.84 2.89
CA ASP A 86 23.82 -34.37 1.87
C ASP A 86 25.24 -34.28 2.42
N SER A 87 25.39 -33.61 3.56
CA SER A 87 26.68 -33.42 4.23
C SER A 87 27.36 -34.75 4.59
N ILE A 88 26.57 -35.72 5.07
CA ILE A 88 27.06 -37.05 5.45
C ILE A 88 27.42 -37.87 4.21
N GLN A 89 26.52 -37.90 3.22
CA GLN A 89 26.67 -38.75 2.05
C GLN A 89 27.81 -38.27 1.14
N PHE A 90 27.95 -36.96 0.95
CA PHE A 90 29.05 -36.40 0.16
C PHE A 90 30.41 -36.59 0.84
N ASP A 91 30.47 -36.52 2.18
CA ASP A 91 31.69 -36.83 2.93
C ASP A 91 32.17 -38.27 2.71
N LYS A 92 31.25 -39.24 2.58
CA LYS A 92 31.61 -40.62 2.21
C LYS A 92 32.25 -40.66 0.82
N THR A 93 31.65 -40.00 -0.18
CA THR A 93 32.22 -39.94 -1.53
C THR A 93 33.64 -39.36 -1.53
N ILE A 94 33.88 -38.29 -0.76
CA ILE A 94 35.22 -37.67 -0.65
C ILE A 94 36.21 -38.57 0.08
N LYS A 95 35.80 -39.29 1.13
CA LYS A 95 36.64 -40.28 1.80
C LYS A 95 37.05 -41.42 0.86
N SER A 96 36.11 -41.96 0.07
CA SER A 96 36.38 -42.99 -0.94
C SER A 96 37.37 -42.48 -2.01
N ARG A 97 37.22 -41.22 -2.46
CA ARG A 97 38.18 -40.58 -3.40
C ARG A 97 39.57 -40.40 -2.80
N LYS A 98 39.67 -39.92 -1.56
CA LYS A 98 40.96 -39.75 -0.86
C LYS A 98 41.66 -41.09 -0.60
N ALA A 99 40.90 -42.14 -0.29
CA ALA A 99 41.45 -43.49 -0.14
C ALA A 99 41.99 -44.01 -1.48
N ARG A 100 41.22 -43.87 -2.56
CA ARG A 100 41.64 -44.21 -3.93
C ARG A 100 42.94 -43.50 -4.31
N ASP A 101 43.03 -42.19 -4.08
CA ASP A 101 44.18 -41.39 -4.52
C ASP A 101 45.48 -41.72 -3.76
N LYS A 102 45.36 -42.34 -2.57
CA LYS A 102 46.50 -42.80 -1.76
C LYS A 102 46.89 -44.24 -2.03
N GLU A 103 46.01 -45.02 -2.66
CA GLU A 103 46.22 -46.44 -2.91
C GLU A 103 47.20 -46.65 -4.07
N LYS A 104 48.19 -47.53 -3.84
CA LYS A 104 49.25 -47.87 -4.80
C LYS A 104 48.93 -49.12 -5.61
N ASP A 105 48.17 -50.05 -5.03
CA ASP A 105 47.73 -51.24 -5.75
C ASP A 105 46.64 -50.86 -6.77
N GLU A 106 46.90 -51.11 -8.05
CA GLU A 106 46.01 -50.70 -9.14
C GLU A 106 44.62 -51.37 -9.08
N ILE A 107 44.54 -52.61 -8.58
CA ILE A 107 43.29 -53.36 -8.47
C ILE A 107 42.45 -52.77 -7.34
N ILE A 108 43.04 -52.56 -6.16
CA ILE A 108 42.35 -51.96 -5.01
C ILE A 108 41.96 -50.52 -5.33
N GLN A 109 42.83 -49.76 -6.01
CA GLN A 109 42.53 -48.41 -6.47
C GLN A 109 41.30 -48.39 -7.39
N ASN A 110 41.19 -49.33 -8.33
CA ASN A 110 40.03 -49.44 -9.20
C ASN A 110 38.75 -49.80 -8.43
N GLN A 111 38.83 -50.69 -7.43
CA GLN A 111 37.69 -51.01 -6.56
C GLN A 111 37.21 -49.78 -5.78
N LEU A 112 38.13 -48.99 -5.21
CA LEU A 112 37.80 -47.75 -4.51
C LEU A 112 37.20 -46.70 -5.44
N ARG A 113 37.65 -46.65 -6.71
CA ARG A 113 37.03 -45.79 -7.74
C ARG A 113 35.57 -46.20 -8.00
N ARG A 114 35.30 -47.50 -8.13
CA ARG A 114 33.94 -48.03 -8.32
C ARG A 114 33.05 -47.73 -7.12
N GLN A 115 33.56 -47.91 -5.90
CA GLN A 115 32.84 -47.56 -4.68
C GLN A 115 32.52 -46.06 -4.63
N ALA A 116 33.48 -45.19 -4.94
CA ALA A 116 33.25 -43.75 -4.94
C ALA A 116 32.18 -43.31 -5.96
N LEU A 117 32.10 -43.99 -7.12
CA LEU A 117 31.04 -43.76 -8.10
C LEU A 117 29.69 -44.26 -7.62
N ALA A 118 29.63 -45.43 -6.96
CA ALA A 118 28.41 -45.94 -6.34
C ALA A 118 27.89 -44.99 -5.23
N ASP A 119 28.79 -44.49 -4.37
CA ASP A 119 28.44 -43.50 -3.34
C ASP A 119 27.93 -42.19 -3.96
N LEU A 120 28.50 -41.78 -5.09
CA LEU A 120 28.11 -40.57 -5.82
C LEU A 120 26.71 -40.69 -6.44
N LYS A 121 26.28 -41.89 -6.86
CA LYS A 121 24.90 -42.11 -7.32
C LYS A 121 23.89 -41.75 -6.22
N VAL A 122 24.13 -42.18 -4.99
CA VAL A 122 23.29 -41.82 -3.83
C VAL A 122 23.36 -40.32 -3.54
N SER A 123 24.55 -39.71 -3.67
CA SER A 123 24.72 -38.25 -3.52
C SER A 123 23.97 -37.43 -4.59
N ILE A 124 23.67 -38.00 -5.76
CA ILE A 124 22.91 -37.33 -6.83
C ILE A 124 21.40 -37.31 -6.50
N GLU A 125 20.87 -38.34 -5.84
CA GLU A 125 19.45 -38.42 -5.48
C GLU A 125 19.02 -37.34 -4.49
N ILE A 126 19.93 -36.89 -3.60
CA ILE A 126 19.62 -35.90 -2.57
C ILE A 126 19.27 -34.52 -3.18
N PRO A 127 20.10 -33.93 -4.08
CA PRO A 127 19.73 -32.73 -4.82
C PRO A 127 18.44 -32.85 -5.64
N PHE A 128 18.10 -34.02 -6.18
CA PHE A 128 16.80 -34.21 -6.85
C PHE A 128 15.64 -33.98 -5.88
N GLN A 129 15.70 -34.58 -4.69
CA GLN A 129 14.66 -34.40 -3.67
C GLN A 129 14.57 -32.95 -3.18
N ILE A 130 15.72 -32.30 -2.96
CA ILE A 130 15.76 -30.88 -2.59
C ILE A 130 15.12 -30.02 -3.69
N ALA A 131 15.45 -30.27 -4.96
CA ALA A 131 14.86 -29.56 -6.08
C ALA A 131 13.33 -29.73 -6.11
N THR A 132 12.81 -30.95 -6.00
CA THR A 132 11.37 -31.20 -6.01
C THR A 132 10.64 -30.43 -4.90
N LEU A 133 11.15 -30.49 -3.66
CA LEU A 133 10.58 -29.76 -2.53
C LEU A 133 10.63 -28.23 -2.74
N CYS A 134 11.73 -27.71 -3.28
CA CYS A 134 11.88 -26.29 -3.57
C CYS A 134 10.96 -25.83 -4.71
N LYS A 135 10.67 -26.68 -5.71
CA LYS A 135 9.68 -26.38 -6.75
C LYS A 135 8.28 -26.23 -6.15
N GLU A 136 7.86 -27.18 -5.32
CA GLU A 136 6.56 -27.12 -4.64
C GLU A 136 6.45 -25.87 -3.76
N LEU A 137 7.50 -25.59 -2.98
CA LEU A 137 7.57 -24.41 -2.15
C LEU A 137 7.53 -23.10 -2.95
N ALA A 138 8.20 -23.03 -4.10
CA ALA A 138 8.16 -21.86 -4.97
C ALA A 138 6.72 -21.61 -5.49
N ILE A 139 6.00 -22.64 -5.92
CA ILE A 139 4.62 -22.52 -6.36
C ILE A 139 3.71 -22.02 -5.22
N MET A 140 3.86 -22.57 -4.02
CA MET A 140 3.14 -22.10 -2.83
C MET A 140 3.50 -20.63 -2.50
N SER A 141 4.77 -20.27 -2.58
CA SER A 141 5.27 -18.92 -2.31
C SER A 141 4.62 -17.89 -3.23
N ALA A 142 4.50 -18.21 -4.53
CA ALA A 142 3.85 -17.34 -5.50
C ALA A 142 2.35 -17.14 -5.19
N TYR A 143 1.66 -18.20 -4.77
CA TYR A 143 0.25 -18.07 -4.33
C TYR A 143 0.13 -17.21 -3.07
N VAL A 144 1.02 -17.41 -2.09
CA VAL A 144 1.05 -16.63 -0.84
C VAL A 144 1.41 -15.17 -1.10
N PHE A 145 2.24 -14.87 -2.10
CA PHE A 145 2.49 -13.50 -2.56
C PHE A 145 1.19 -12.82 -3.04
N ASP A 146 0.40 -13.49 -3.87
CA ASP A 146 -0.82 -12.91 -4.44
C ASP A 146 -1.95 -12.80 -3.42
N ASN A 147 -2.12 -13.84 -2.59
CA ASN A 147 -3.33 -14.05 -1.79
C ASN A 147 -3.09 -13.99 -0.27
N GLY A 148 -1.84 -13.84 0.16
CA GLY A 148 -1.48 -13.66 1.56
C GLY A 148 -1.48 -12.21 2.02
N PHE A 149 -0.94 -11.98 3.21
CA PHE A 149 -0.90 -10.67 3.82
C PHE A 149 -0.07 -9.68 2.99
N LYS A 150 -0.74 -8.68 2.39
CA LYS A 150 -0.16 -7.79 1.37
C LYS A 150 1.08 -7.02 1.84
N SER A 151 1.14 -6.67 3.12
CA SER A 151 2.28 -5.95 3.71
C SER A 151 3.51 -6.82 3.92
N ALA A 152 3.35 -8.15 3.91
CA ALA A 152 4.45 -9.11 4.04
C ALA A 152 4.82 -9.76 2.70
N ARG A 153 4.37 -9.19 1.56
CA ARG A 153 4.72 -9.69 0.22
C ARG A 153 6.23 -9.69 -0.07
N GLY A 154 6.99 -8.82 0.61
CA GLY A 154 8.45 -8.86 0.57
C GLY A 154 9.01 -10.19 1.05
N ASP A 155 8.50 -10.70 2.18
CA ASP A 155 8.91 -12.00 2.73
C ASP A 155 8.48 -13.15 1.81
N SER A 156 7.29 -13.06 1.21
CA SER A 156 6.85 -14.02 0.18
C SER A 156 7.78 -14.05 -1.02
N GLN A 157 8.23 -12.88 -1.49
CA GLN A 157 9.14 -12.79 -2.63
C GLN A 157 10.53 -13.35 -2.30
N VAL A 158 11.07 -13.06 -1.11
CA VAL A 158 12.34 -13.65 -0.65
C VAL A 158 12.21 -15.18 -0.57
N GLY A 159 11.09 -15.68 -0.03
CA GLY A 159 10.80 -17.11 0.00
C GLY A 159 10.76 -17.74 -1.39
N LEU A 160 10.04 -17.13 -2.32
CA LEU A 160 9.93 -17.55 -3.72
C LEU A 160 11.30 -17.59 -4.42
N SER A 161 12.01 -16.46 -4.46
CA SER A 161 13.32 -16.37 -5.12
C SER A 161 14.36 -17.28 -4.47
N GLY A 162 14.31 -17.44 -3.15
CA GLY A 162 15.15 -18.37 -2.40
C GLY A 162 14.91 -19.83 -2.80
N ALA A 163 13.65 -20.24 -2.93
CA ALA A 163 13.29 -21.60 -3.36
C ALA A 163 13.72 -21.86 -4.81
N VAL A 164 13.51 -20.90 -5.71
CA VAL A 164 13.95 -21.00 -7.12
C VAL A 164 15.47 -21.09 -7.24
N SER A 165 16.19 -20.31 -6.44
CA SER A 165 17.66 -20.35 -6.43
C SER A 165 18.20 -21.66 -5.85
N ALA A 166 17.56 -22.22 -4.82
CA ALA A 166 17.91 -23.54 -4.29
C ALA A 166 17.67 -24.65 -5.34
N PHE A 167 16.54 -24.59 -6.04
CA PHE A 167 16.22 -25.45 -7.18
C PHE A 167 17.31 -25.41 -8.27
N ALA A 168 17.70 -24.21 -8.69
CA ALA A 168 18.73 -23.99 -9.69
C ALA A 168 20.09 -24.57 -9.26
N GLY A 169 20.46 -24.34 -8.00
CA GLY A 169 21.67 -24.90 -7.40
C GLY A 169 21.70 -26.42 -7.49
N CYS A 170 20.59 -27.09 -7.17
CA CYS A 170 20.47 -28.54 -7.28
C CYS A 170 20.68 -29.05 -8.72
N LEU A 171 20.11 -28.39 -9.74
CA LEU A 171 20.35 -28.77 -11.14
C LEU A 171 21.83 -28.72 -11.50
N ALA A 172 22.54 -27.66 -11.09
CA ALA A 172 23.96 -27.50 -11.33
C ALA A 172 24.79 -28.58 -10.62
N ILE A 173 24.45 -28.90 -9.38
CA ILE A 173 25.11 -29.94 -8.59
C ILE A 173 24.94 -31.32 -9.24
N ILE A 174 23.73 -31.66 -9.69
CA ILE A 174 23.47 -32.95 -10.35
C ILE A 174 24.29 -33.05 -11.64
N ARG A 175 24.25 -32.02 -12.50
CA ARG A 175 25.04 -32.01 -13.74
C ARG A 175 26.53 -32.15 -13.48
N LEU A 176 27.06 -31.45 -12.48
CA LEU A 176 28.46 -31.54 -12.09
C LEU A 176 28.84 -32.96 -11.66
N ASN A 177 28.00 -33.61 -10.84
CA ASN A 177 28.25 -34.95 -10.37
C ASN A 177 28.19 -35.99 -11.51
N VAL A 178 27.30 -35.83 -12.49
CA VAL A 178 27.20 -36.71 -13.66
C VAL A 178 28.48 -36.70 -14.51
N LEU A 179 29.23 -35.59 -14.55
CA LEU A 179 30.52 -35.52 -15.27
C LEU A 179 31.61 -36.46 -14.71
N SER A 180 31.40 -37.03 -13.51
CA SER A 180 32.36 -37.95 -12.90
C SER A 180 32.30 -39.38 -13.45
N PHE A 181 31.29 -39.72 -14.26
CA PHE A 181 31.05 -41.07 -14.76
C PHE A 181 31.62 -41.27 -16.18
N ASN A 182 31.94 -42.53 -16.50
CA ASN A 182 32.50 -42.92 -17.80
C ASN A 182 31.44 -43.63 -18.68
N SER A 183 31.84 -44.02 -19.90
CA SER A 183 30.95 -44.60 -20.92
C SER A 183 30.29 -45.92 -20.54
N ASP A 184 30.85 -46.65 -19.59
CA ASP A 184 30.27 -47.90 -19.06
C ASP A 184 29.04 -47.67 -18.18
N GLU A 185 28.81 -46.44 -17.75
CA GLU A 185 27.63 -46.00 -16.97
C GLU A 185 26.69 -45.11 -17.82
N TYR A 186 26.83 -45.13 -19.15
CA TYR A 186 26.13 -44.20 -20.04
C TYR A 186 24.60 -44.25 -19.93
N GLU A 187 24.00 -45.43 -19.77
CA GLU A 187 22.54 -45.53 -19.62
C GLU A 187 22.03 -44.88 -18.32
N TYR A 188 22.81 -45.02 -17.23
CA TYR A 188 22.50 -44.32 -15.97
C TYR A 188 22.63 -42.81 -16.13
N THR A 189 23.74 -42.31 -16.68
CA THR A 189 23.96 -40.88 -16.84
C THR A 189 22.94 -40.25 -17.79
N LYS A 190 22.60 -40.93 -18.89
CA LYS A 190 21.55 -40.52 -19.83
C LYS A 190 20.19 -40.41 -19.15
N SER A 191 19.84 -41.37 -18.29
CA SER A 191 18.60 -41.32 -17.49
C SER A 191 18.57 -40.11 -16.55
N VAL A 192 19.66 -39.89 -15.80
CA VAL A 192 19.77 -38.74 -14.89
C VAL A 192 19.69 -37.41 -15.65
N VAL A 193 20.42 -37.27 -16.75
CA VAL A 193 20.41 -36.04 -17.56
C VAL A 193 19.02 -35.75 -18.11
N SER A 194 18.30 -36.77 -18.60
CA SER A 194 16.93 -36.60 -19.07
C SER A 194 15.99 -36.08 -17.98
N GLN A 195 16.15 -36.54 -16.73
CA GLN A 195 15.37 -36.04 -15.59
C GLN A 195 15.72 -34.58 -15.27
N VAL A 196 17.01 -34.21 -15.29
CA VAL A 196 17.45 -32.83 -15.06
C VAL A 196 16.99 -31.90 -16.18
N ASP A 197 16.93 -32.37 -17.43
CA ASP A 197 16.43 -31.58 -18.56
C ASP A 197 14.94 -31.25 -18.40
N ASN A 198 14.13 -32.19 -17.86
CA ASN A 198 12.74 -31.91 -17.52
C ASN A 198 12.64 -30.86 -16.40
N LEU A 199 13.39 -31.03 -15.32
CA LEU A 199 13.44 -30.04 -14.23
C LEU A 199 13.95 -28.68 -14.69
N TYR A 200 14.82 -28.63 -15.70
CA TYR A 200 15.30 -27.38 -16.26
C TYR A 200 14.19 -26.59 -16.98
N ASN A 201 13.18 -27.27 -17.55
CA ASN A 201 12.00 -26.59 -18.07
C ASN A 201 11.16 -26.00 -16.95
N ASP A 202 10.95 -26.75 -15.85
CA ASP A 202 10.28 -26.23 -14.66
C ASP A 202 11.00 -25.00 -14.09
N TYR A 203 12.34 -25.03 -14.05
CA TYR A 203 13.15 -23.89 -13.61
C TYR A 203 12.88 -22.61 -14.41
N LYS A 204 12.77 -22.72 -15.74
CA LYS A 204 12.46 -21.57 -16.60
C LYS A 204 11.10 -20.97 -16.26
N GLU A 205 10.10 -21.81 -16.05
CA GLU A 205 8.76 -21.36 -15.66
C GLU A 205 8.78 -20.68 -14.28
N LEU A 206 9.52 -21.25 -13.32
CA LEU A 206 9.64 -20.69 -11.99
C LEU A 206 10.37 -19.34 -11.95
N ILE A 207 11.39 -19.13 -12.79
CA ILE A 207 12.04 -17.82 -12.94
C ILE A 207 11.02 -16.79 -13.44
N LEU A 208 10.31 -17.10 -14.52
CA LEU A 208 9.31 -16.19 -15.07
C LEU A 208 8.21 -15.88 -14.05
N LEU A 209 7.82 -16.87 -13.25
CA LEU A 209 6.88 -16.68 -12.16
C LEU A 209 7.44 -15.74 -11.09
N ALA A 210 8.69 -15.95 -10.65
CA ALA A 210 9.35 -15.09 -9.65
C ALA A 210 9.52 -13.64 -10.14
N ASP A 211 9.91 -13.46 -11.40
CA ASP A 211 10.05 -12.15 -12.04
C ASP A 211 8.69 -11.46 -12.14
N SER A 212 7.63 -12.18 -12.53
CA SER A 212 6.27 -11.61 -12.62
C SER A 212 5.78 -10.99 -11.31
N LYS A 213 6.21 -11.51 -10.15
CA LYS A 213 5.83 -10.97 -8.83
C LYS A 213 6.53 -9.65 -8.53
N ILE A 214 7.77 -9.49 -8.99
CA ILE A 214 8.50 -8.21 -8.93
C ILE A 214 7.81 -7.18 -9.82
N GLU A 215 7.42 -7.58 -11.04
CA GLU A 215 6.72 -6.72 -11.99
C GLU A 215 5.39 -6.20 -11.44
N ILE A 216 4.60 -7.04 -10.75
CA ILE A 216 3.36 -6.60 -10.08
C ILE A 216 3.63 -5.45 -9.11
N LEU A 217 4.70 -5.50 -8.31
CA LEU A 217 5.01 -4.41 -7.38
C LEU A 217 5.45 -3.14 -8.11
N ARG A 218 6.15 -3.28 -9.24
CA ARG A 218 6.51 -2.15 -10.10
C ARG A 218 5.26 -1.48 -10.66
N GLU A 219 4.36 -2.26 -11.25
CA GLU A 219 3.11 -1.77 -11.83
C GLU A 219 2.23 -1.08 -10.77
N GLU A 220 2.12 -1.66 -9.56
CA GLU A 220 1.37 -1.03 -8.45
C GLU A 220 1.90 0.36 -8.07
N PHE A 221 3.20 0.59 -8.22
CA PHE A 221 3.79 1.91 -8.03
C PHE A 221 3.56 2.81 -9.24
N GLU A 222 3.74 2.30 -10.46
CA GLU A 222 3.53 3.05 -11.70
C GLU A 222 2.11 3.63 -11.79
N ILE A 223 1.09 2.89 -11.36
CA ILE A 223 -0.30 3.37 -11.33
C ILE A 223 -0.44 4.61 -10.41
N LYS A 224 0.40 4.76 -9.38
CA LYS A 224 0.35 5.92 -8.45
C LYS A 224 1.06 7.16 -9.00
N ILE A 225 1.96 7.01 -9.97
CA ILE A 225 2.80 8.10 -10.49
C ILE A 225 1.96 9.30 -10.94
N PRO A 226 0.89 9.17 -11.76
CA PRO A 226 0.13 10.32 -12.24
C PRO A 226 -0.49 11.17 -11.11
N LEU A 227 -0.96 10.53 -10.04
CA LEU A 227 -1.47 11.23 -8.87
C LEU A 227 -0.34 11.96 -8.13
N PHE A 228 0.79 11.30 -7.92
CA PHE A 228 1.90 11.85 -7.13
C PHE A 228 2.58 13.03 -7.85
N GLU A 229 2.88 12.88 -9.14
CA GLU A 229 3.41 13.96 -9.97
C GLU A 229 2.41 15.10 -10.10
N GLY A 230 1.13 14.77 -10.28
CA GLY A 230 0.05 15.77 -10.35
C GLY A 230 -0.05 16.60 -9.07
N ILE A 231 -0.01 15.98 -7.89
CA ILE A 231 -0.03 16.68 -6.60
C ILE A 231 1.22 17.55 -6.43
N ASN A 232 2.41 17.01 -6.72
CA ASN A 232 3.65 17.78 -6.61
C ASN A 232 3.66 19.00 -7.54
N THR A 233 3.25 18.82 -8.80
CA THR A 233 3.15 19.90 -9.78
C THR A 233 2.15 20.96 -9.34
N LEU A 234 0.99 20.54 -8.82
CA LEU A 234 -0.05 21.42 -8.28
C LEU A 234 0.50 22.28 -7.14
N ILE A 235 1.16 21.66 -6.15
CA ILE A 235 1.73 22.35 -4.99
C ILE A 235 2.79 23.36 -5.43
N GLN A 236 3.72 22.95 -6.31
CA GLN A 236 4.77 23.83 -6.82
C GLN A 236 4.17 25.06 -7.53
N LYS A 237 3.18 24.86 -8.41
CA LYS A 237 2.49 25.93 -9.12
C LYS A 237 1.73 26.86 -8.16
N ALA A 238 1.05 26.30 -7.18
CA ALA A 238 0.27 27.06 -6.20
C ALA A 238 1.16 27.97 -5.32
N ARG A 239 2.30 27.43 -4.87
CA ARG A 239 3.28 28.17 -4.06
C ARG A 239 4.03 29.22 -4.89
N ALA A 240 4.42 28.90 -6.13
CA ALA A 240 5.08 29.83 -7.03
C ALA A 240 4.20 31.06 -7.37
N SER A 241 2.89 30.84 -7.57
CA SER A 241 1.92 31.92 -7.81
C SER A 241 1.52 32.70 -6.55
N LYS A 242 2.10 32.38 -5.38
CA LYS A 242 1.72 32.93 -4.07
C LYS A 242 0.20 32.86 -3.85
N GLY A 243 -0.45 31.80 -4.31
CA GLY A 243 -1.90 31.61 -4.21
C GLY A 243 -2.74 32.70 -4.89
N ALA A 244 -2.28 33.27 -6.01
CA ALA A 244 -3.04 34.27 -6.75
C ALA A 244 -4.30 33.69 -7.44
N GLU A 245 -4.30 32.40 -7.78
CA GLU A 245 -5.41 31.72 -8.48
C GLU A 245 -5.96 30.52 -7.68
N VAL A 246 -6.44 30.78 -6.46
CA VAL A 246 -6.89 29.72 -5.54
C VAL A 246 -8.00 28.85 -6.16
N GLU A 247 -8.97 29.44 -6.86
CA GLU A 247 -10.08 28.67 -7.47
C GLU A 247 -9.59 27.74 -8.60
N ASN A 248 -8.63 28.17 -9.42
CA ASN A 248 -8.04 27.32 -10.46
C ASN A 248 -7.26 26.16 -9.84
N CYS A 249 -6.47 26.43 -8.79
CA CYS A 249 -5.74 25.41 -8.04
C CYS A 249 -6.70 24.35 -7.46
N VAL A 250 -7.78 24.78 -6.81
CA VAL A 250 -8.80 23.86 -6.28
C VAL A 250 -9.43 23.01 -7.37
N ARG A 251 -9.75 23.60 -8.53
CA ARG A 251 -10.33 22.87 -9.66
C ARG A 251 -9.37 21.83 -10.24
N GLU A 252 -8.09 22.18 -10.36
CA GLU A 252 -7.04 21.25 -10.79
C GLU A 252 -6.90 20.09 -9.80
N LEU A 253 -6.90 20.37 -8.50
CA LEU A 253 -6.91 19.33 -7.46
C LEU A 253 -8.14 18.41 -7.60
N GLN A 254 -9.34 18.96 -7.68
CA GLN A 254 -10.57 18.16 -7.81
C GLN A 254 -10.55 17.27 -9.05
N THR A 255 -10.07 17.78 -10.18
CA THR A 255 -9.93 17.02 -11.42
C THR A 255 -8.93 15.89 -11.25
N LEU A 256 -7.77 16.17 -10.62
CA LEU A 256 -6.75 15.17 -10.34
C LEU A 256 -7.28 14.05 -9.44
N ILE A 257 -7.97 14.42 -8.35
CA ILE A 257 -8.58 13.47 -7.41
C ILE A 257 -9.66 12.64 -8.10
N TRP A 258 -10.52 13.25 -8.93
CA TRP A 258 -11.58 12.56 -9.66
C TRP A 258 -11.03 11.51 -10.64
N ASN A 259 -9.99 11.87 -11.39
CA ASN A 259 -9.35 10.99 -12.36
C ASN A 259 -8.62 9.82 -11.68
N ASN A 260 -8.12 10.04 -10.47
CA ASN A 260 -7.35 9.05 -9.70
C ASN A 260 -8.14 8.41 -8.53
N LYS A 261 -9.47 8.53 -8.51
CA LYS A 261 -10.31 8.09 -7.38
C LYS A 261 -10.16 6.61 -7.01
N HIS A 262 -9.82 5.74 -7.97
CA HIS A 262 -9.61 4.31 -7.71
C HIS A 262 -8.34 4.02 -6.90
N LEU A 263 -7.37 4.93 -6.90
CA LEU A 263 -6.16 4.82 -6.09
C LEU A 263 -6.40 5.25 -4.65
N LEU A 264 -7.29 6.23 -4.47
CA LEU A 264 -7.60 6.81 -3.19
C LEU A 264 -8.64 5.97 -2.45
N TRP A 265 -9.73 5.58 -3.09
CA TRP A 265 -10.83 4.82 -2.47
C TRP A 265 -10.76 3.34 -2.83
N LYS A 266 -10.41 2.50 -1.84
CA LYS A 266 -10.41 1.03 -1.98
C LYS A 266 -11.81 0.41 -1.87
N LYS A 267 -12.70 1.06 -1.13
CA LYS A 267 -14.12 0.70 -0.94
C LYS A 267 -14.96 1.95 -1.14
N ASN A 268 -16.21 1.79 -1.59
CA ASN A 268 -17.15 2.90 -1.85
C ASN A 268 -16.53 3.97 -2.77
N ILE A 269 -16.08 3.56 -3.96
CA ILE A 269 -15.47 4.47 -4.93
C ILE A 269 -16.49 5.55 -5.33
N PRO A 270 -16.13 6.85 -5.26
CA PRO A 270 -17.01 7.95 -5.62
C PRO A 270 -17.61 7.80 -7.02
N THR A 271 -18.94 7.86 -7.10
CA THR A 271 -19.70 7.76 -8.35
C THR A 271 -20.15 9.12 -8.86
N ASN A 272 -20.18 10.13 -7.98
CA ASN A 272 -20.50 11.50 -8.34
C ASN A 272 -19.45 12.50 -7.79
N PRO A 273 -19.27 13.68 -8.42
CA PRO A 273 -18.25 14.65 -7.99
C PRO A 273 -18.48 15.29 -6.61
N LEU A 274 -19.65 15.11 -5.99
CA LEU A 274 -19.89 15.62 -4.62
C LEU A 274 -19.24 14.70 -3.57
N GLU A 275 -19.14 13.40 -3.87
CA GLU A 275 -18.55 12.40 -2.98
C GLU A 275 -17.03 12.56 -2.80
N ILE A 276 -16.34 13.24 -3.72
CA ILE A 276 -14.90 13.52 -3.57
C ILE A 276 -14.59 14.74 -2.70
N LEU A 277 -15.60 15.52 -2.28
CA LEU A 277 -15.44 16.74 -1.48
C LEU A 277 -15.17 16.39 0.00
N ARG A 278 -14.12 15.61 0.23
CA ARG A 278 -13.74 15.00 1.51
C ARG A 278 -12.31 15.41 1.86
N PRO A 279 -12.12 16.57 2.50
CA PRO A 279 -10.78 17.10 2.77
C PRO A 279 -9.97 16.19 3.70
N ASP A 280 -10.64 15.57 4.69
CA ASP A 280 -10.08 14.56 5.58
C ASP A 280 -9.45 13.39 4.80
N TYR A 281 -10.14 12.93 3.76
CA TYR A 281 -9.69 11.79 2.96
C TYR A 281 -8.54 12.16 2.02
N ILE A 282 -8.58 13.36 1.42
CA ILE A 282 -7.52 13.85 0.53
C ILE A 282 -6.23 14.11 1.33
N LEU A 283 -6.34 14.71 2.52
CA LEU A 283 -5.21 14.90 3.42
C LEU A 283 -4.52 13.55 3.72
N LYS A 284 -5.28 12.52 4.10
CA LYS A 284 -4.74 11.18 4.37
C LYS A 284 -4.19 10.49 3.13
N SER A 285 -5.02 10.35 2.11
CA SER A 285 -4.77 9.41 1.02
C SER A 285 -3.95 9.99 -0.13
N ALA A 286 -3.99 11.32 -0.34
CA ALA A 286 -3.26 11.98 -1.42
C ALA A 286 -2.03 12.76 -0.93
N LEU A 287 -2.08 13.33 0.28
CA LEU A 287 -1.01 14.19 0.82
C LEU A 287 -0.20 13.56 1.96
N GLY A 288 -0.61 12.37 2.43
CA GLY A 288 0.09 11.60 3.46
C GLY A 288 0.03 12.21 4.86
N TYR A 289 -1.01 13.00 5.16
CA TYR A 289 -1.23 13.54 6.50
C TYR A 289 -2.03 12.58 7.39
N ASP A 290 -1.62 12.42 8.63
CA ASP A 290 -2.49 11.87 9.66
C ASP A 290 -3.55 12.90 10.03
N PHE A 291 -4.82 12.52 9.89
CA PHE A 291 -5.94 13.37 10.27
C PHE A 291 -6.64 12.82 11.52
N ILE A 292 -6.56 13.61 12.59
CA ILE A 292 -6.99 13.29 13.94
C ILE A 292 -8.23 14.10 14.29
N SER A 293 -9.26 13.43 14.81
CA SER A 293 -10.46 14.08 15.33
C SER A 293 -10.50 13.88 16.86
N SER A 294 -10.21 14.93 17.63
CA SER A 294 -10.12 14.87 19.09
C SER A 294 -10.54 16.20 19.73
N SER A 295 -11.16 16.13 20.90
CA SER A 295 -11.49 17.29 21.74
C SER A 295 -10.31 17.81 22.56
N THR A 296 -9.17 17.09 22.55
CA THR A 296 -8.11 17.21 23.57
C THR A 296 -6.80 17.77 23.02
N TYR A 297 -6.69 18.02 21.71
CA TYR A 297 -5.50 18.63 21.12
C TYR A 297 -5.52 20.14 21.38
N GLY A 298 -5.15 20.53 22.60
CA GLY A 298 -4.85 21.92 22.95
C GLY A 298 -3.40 22.24 22.63
N VAL A 299 -3.14 23.39 22.03
CA VAL A 299 -1.77 23.89 21.84
C VAL A 299 -1.25 24.33 23.21
N LEU A 300 -0.13 23.75 23.65
CA LEU A 300 0.63 24.24 24.79
C LEU A 300 1.38 25.49 24.35
N ILE A 301 0.94 26.66 24.82
CA ILE A 301 1.60 27.94 24.52
C ILE A 301 2.61 28.28 25.63
N ASN A 302 2.39 27.78 26.85
CA ASN A 302 3.27 27.83 28.03
C ASN A 302 2.88 26.68 29.00
N GLU A 303 3.70 26.38 30.02
CA GLU A 303 3.53 25.26 30.98
C GLU A 303 2.12 25.16 31.61
N ASP A 304 1.32 26.25 31.65
CA ASP A 304 -0.01 26.28 32.29
C ASP A 304 -1.19 26.78 31.42
N LYS A 305 -1.05 26.93 30.09
CA LYS A 305 -2.17 27.38 29.24
C LYS A 305 -2.31 26.59 27.94
N SER A 306 -3.37 25.78 27.87
CA SER A 306 -3.86 25.16 26.63
C SER A 306 -4.94 26.05 25.98
N ILE A 307 -4.74 26.47 24.72
CA ILE A 307 -5.81 27.10 23.94
C ILE A 307 -6.59 26.01 23.19
N LYS A 308 -7.92 26.08 23.24
CA LYS A 308 -8.82 25.25 22.40
C LYS A 308 -8.87 25.87 21.00
N VAL A 309 -8.15 25.27 20.07
CA VAL A 309 -8.07 25.71 18.66
C VAL A 309 -9.05 24.87 17.84
N ALA A 310 -9.71 25.47 16.84
CA ALA A 310 -10.67 24.73 16.00
C ALA A 310 -9.99 23.71 15.06
N GLY A 311 -8.77 24.02 14.61
CA GLY A 311 -7.93 23.20 13.75
C GLY A 311 -6.45 23.57 13.84
N ILE A 312 -5.58 22.59 13.62
CA ILE A 312 -4.12 22.75 13.62
C ILE A 312 -3.55 21.90 12.49
N ILE A 313 -2.56 22.44 11.78
CA ILE A 313 -1.70 21.70 10.86
C ILE A 313 -0.24 21.81 11.27
N ASP A 314 0.41 20.66 11.39
CA ASP A 314 1.84 20.48 11.55
C ASP A 314 2.37 19.86 10.25
N GLN A 315 2.95 20.69 9.38
CA GLN A 315 3.44 20.25 8.08
C GLN A 315 4.68 19.34 8.16
N PRO A 316 5.69 19.63 9.02
CA PRO A 316 6.85 18.74 9.20
C PRO A 316 6.47 17.33 9.65
N ASN A 317 5.56 17.21 10.63
CA ASN A 317 5.13 15.92 11.14
C ASN A 317 3.96 15.31 10.36
N LYS A 318 3.43 16.03 9.35
CA LYS A 318 2.28 15.61 8.55
C LYS A 318 1.05 15.30 9.40
N ILE A 319 0.74 16.14 10.37
CA ILE A 319 -0.43 15.97 11.25
C ILE A 319 -1.43 17.10 11.02
N VAL A 320 -2.69 16.73 10.87
CA VAL A 320 -3.83 17.65 10.93
C VAL A 320 -4.76 17.22 12.06
N ALA A 321 -5.05 18.14 12.99
CA ALA A 321 -5.99 17.92 14.06
C ALA A 321 -7.19 18.85 13.92
N VAL A 322 -8.41 18.30 13.93
CA VAL A 322 -9.65 19.07 13.92
C VAL A 322 -10.49 18.72 15.14
N SER A 323 -10.94 19.74 15.85
CA SER A 323 -11.74 19.56 17.07
C SER A 323 -13.10 18.93 16.76
N ASN A 324 -13.42 17.83 17.45
CA ASN A 324 -14.71 17.15 17.32
C ASN A 324 -15.85 17.82 18.13
N GLY A 325 -15.55 18.88 18.88
CA GLY A 325 -16.53 19.63 19.68
C GLY A 325 -17.41 20.59 18.88
N PHE A 326 -17.13 20.78 17.58
CA PHE A 326 -17.89 21.65 16.70
C PHE A 326 -18.88 20.88 15.81
N PRO A 327 -19.94 21.52 15.28
CA PRO A 327 -20.83 20.92 14.28
C PRO A 327 -20.08 20.38 13.06
N LYS A 328 -20.65 19.40 12.36
CA LYS A 328 -19.95 18.68 11.29
C LYS A 328 -19.55 19.58 10.12
N GLU A 329 -20.37 20.58 9.83
CA GLU A 329 -20.16 21.58 8.80
C GLU A 329 -18.94 22.46 9.12
N VAL A 330 -18.76 22.81 10.41
CA VAL A 330 -17.61 23.57 10.89
C VAL A 330 -16.35 22.72 10.82
N GLN A 331 -16.42 21.47 11.27
CA GLN A 331 -15.29 20.53 11.16
C GLN A 331 -14.85 20.34 9.70
N ASN A 332 -15.82 20.21 8.78
CA ASN A 332 -15.55 20.02 7.35
C ASN A 332 -14.88 21.25 6.75
N PHE A 333 -15.36 22.45 7.08
CA PHE A 333 -14.73 23.70 6.65
C PHE A 333 -13.32 23.85 7.23
N THR A 334 -13.11 23.56 8.52
CA THR A 334 -11.77 23.53 9.12
C THR A 334 -10.85 22.57 8.35
N ALA A 335 -11.28 21.34 8.11
CA ALA A 335 -10.46 20.36 7.41
C ALA A 335 -10.11 20.82 5.98
N ALA A 336 -11.04 21.47 5.27
CA ALA A 336 -10.78 22.04 3.95
C ALA A 336 -9.83 23.25 4.00
N HIS A 337 -9.89 24.03 5.07
CA HIS A 337 -8.95 25.13 5.35
C HIS A 337 -7.54 24.59 5.59
N GLU A 338 -7.37 23.55 6.44
CA GLU A 338 -6.07 22.90 6.67
C GLU A 338 -5.52 22.25 5.39
N LEU A 339 -6.40 21.68 4.55
CA LEU A 339 -6.02 21.20 3.21
C LEU A 339 -5.50 22.35 2.32
N GLY A 340 -6.10 23.54 2.43
CA GLY A 340 -5.61 24.76 1.79
C GLY A 340 -4.19 25.09 2.23
N HIS A 341 -3.90 25.05 3.53
CA HIS A 341 -2.53 25.23 4.05
C HIS A 341 -1.55 24.20 3.50
N ALA A 342 -1.92 22.93 3.51
CA ALA A 342 -1.06 21.85 3.02
C ALA A 342 -0.63 22.05 1.54
N ILE A 343 -1.48 22.69 0.73
CA ILE A 343 -1.22 22.89 -0.70
C ILE A 343 -0.58 24.25 -0.98
N LEU A 344 -1.11 25.32 -0.41
CA LEU A 344 -0.76 26.70 -0.79
C LEU A 344 0.46 27.25 -0.04
N HIS A 345 0.80 26.69 1.12
CA HIS A 345 1.62 27.37 2.12
C HIS A 345 2.79 26.49 2.61
N GLU A 346 3.89 27.11 3.06
CA GLU A 346 5.13 26.42 3.49
C GLU A 346 5.40 26.53 5.00
N GLN A 347 4.56 27.27 5.73
CA GLN A 347 4.73 27.51 7.16
C GLN A 347 4.62 26.20 7.95
N SER A 348 5.57 25.98 8.87
CA SER A 348 5.74 24.71 9.56
C SER A 348 4.56 24.33 10.45
N ILE A 349 4.08 25.25 11.30
CA ILE A 349 2.93 25.02 12.19
C ILE A 349 1.99 26.21 12.06
N LEU A 350 0.71 25.93 11.83
CA LEU A 350 -0.36 26.91 11.72
C LEU A 350 -1.52 26.52 12.64
N HIS A 351 -2.17 27.52 13.23
CA HIS A 351 -3.23 27.34 14.21
C HIS A 351 -4.41 28.25 13.88
N ARG A 352 -5.63 27.70 13.93
CA ARG A 352 -6.86 28.47 13.73
C ARG A 352 -7.35 29.09 15.05
N ASP A 353 -7.19 30.42 15.21
CA ASP A 353 -7.65 31.26 16.35
C ASP A 353 -6.66 31.57 17.50
N ILE A 354 -5.33 31.66 17.26
CA ILE A 354 -4.42 32.25 18.28
C ILE A 354 -4.24 33.76 17.99
N PRO A 355 -4.57 34.68 18.94
CA PRO A 355 -4.28 36.10 18.79
C PRO A 355 -2.79 36.36 18.62
N VAL A 356 -2.44 37.19 17.65
CA VAL A 356 -1.06 37.48 17.24
C VAL A 356 -0.27 38.15 18.37
N ASP A 357 0.89 37.58 18.69
CA ASP A 357 1.93 38.20 19.49
C ASP A 357 2.42 39.51 18.87
N THR A 358 2.69 40.49 19.73
CA THR A 358 2.85 41.93 19.47
C THR A 358 4.09 42.34 18.65
N SER A 359 4.33 41.75 17.48
CA SER A 359 5.49 42.05 16.63
C SER A 359 5.14 42.12 15.14
N GLY A 360 4.59 43.25 14.69
CA GLY A 360 4.72 43.83 13.32
C GLY A 360 4.38 43.03 12.05
N LYS A 361 4.11 41.71 12.09
CA LYS A 361 3.89 40.82 10.93
C LYS A 361 2.41 40.57 10.60
N ARG A 362 1.52 41.52 10.88
CA ARG A 362 0.06 41.35 10.69
C ARG A 362 -0.34 41.04 9.23
N ASN A 363 0.16 41.81 8.26
CA ASN A 363 -0.32 41.74 6.88
C ASN A 363 -0.06 40.41 6.14
N SER A 364 1.02 39.68 6.45
CA SER A 364 1.34 38.44 5.71
C SER A 364 0.58 37.22 6.23
N ARG A 365 0.28 37.16 7.54
CA ARG A 365 -0.53 36.10 8.14
C ARG A 365 -1.99 36.24 7.72
N ASP A 366 -2.52 37.46 7.67
CA ASP A 366 -3.89 37.70 7.23
C ASP A 366 -4.13 37.20 5.79
N ARG A 367 -3.15 37.40 4.88
CA ARG A 367 -3.26 36.90 3.49
C ARG A 367 -3.27 35.36 3.41
N VAL A 368 -2.50 34.69 4.26
CA VAL A 368 -2.40 33.22 4.30
C VAL A 368 -3.73 32.61 4.74
N GLU A 369 -4.31 33.14 5.81
CA GLU A 369 -5.62 32.72 6.31
C GLU A 369 -6.74 33.00 5.29
N ILE A 370 -6.74 34.18 4.65
CA ILE A 370 -7.70 34.52 3.59
C ILE A 370 -7.61 33.53 2.42
N GLN A 371 -6.40 33.12 2.05
CA GLN A 371 -6.20 32.13 0.98
C GLN A 371 -6.68 30.74 1.37
N ALA A 372 -6.47 30.32 2.62
CA ALA A 372 -6.96 29.04 3.12
C ALA A 372 -8.49 29.02 3.23
N ASP A 373 -9.12 30.11 3.68
CA ASP A 373 -10.58 30.26 3.69
C ASP A 373 -11.18 30.28 2.28
N ALA A 374 -10.54 30.97 1.34
CA ALA A 374 -10.93 30.95 -0.07
C ALA A 374 -10.81 29.54 -0.65
N PHE A 375 -9.71 28.84 -0.33
CA PHE A 375 -9.51 27.44 -0.74
C PHE A 375 -10.62 26.54 -0.20
N ALA A 376 -10.92 26.63 1.10
CA ALA A 376 -11.99 25.85 1.73
C ALA A 376 -13.35 26.08 1.07
N THR A 377 -13.66 27.36 0.79
CA THR A 377 -14.89 27.79 0.12
C THR A 377 -15.00 27.19 -1.28
N TYR A 378 -13.96 27.32 -2.11
CA TYR A 378 -13.98 26.81 -3.48
C TYR A 378 -13.94 25.28 -3.52
N PHE A 379 -13.26 24.65 -2.56
CA PHE A 379 -13.15 23.21 -2.50
C PHE A 379 -14.49 22.58 -2.10
N LEU A 380 -15.12 23.07 -1.03
CA LEU A 380 -16.39 22.54 -0.54
C LEU A 380 -17.59 22.98 -1.37
N MET A 381 -17.52 24.13 -2.05
CA MET A 381 -18.63 24.65 -2.85
C MET A 381 -18.16 25.06 -4.27
N PRO A 382 -17.83 24.07 -5.13
CA PRO A 382 -17.25 24.34 -6.44
C PRO A 382 -18.27 25.01 -7.37
N THR A 383 -17.86 26.04 -8.08
CA THR A 383 -18.75 26.89 -8.91
C THR A 383 -19.68 26.09 -9.82
N LYS A 384 -19.15 25.11 -10.55
CA LYS A 384 -19.96 24.27 -11.47
C LYS A 384 -21.00 23.43 -10.72
N LEU A 385 -20.62 22.86 -9.57
CA LEU A 385 -21.51 21.97 -8.81
C LEU A 385 -22.61 22.78 -8.11
N VAL A 386 -22.26 23.92 -7.50
CA VAL A 386 -23.25 24.80 -6.85
C VAL A 386 -24.27 25.29 -7.87
N LYS A 387 -23.82 25.78 -9.03
CA LYS A 387 -24.74 26.23 -10.11
C LYS A 387 -25.67 25.12 -10.58
N LYS A 388 -25.14 23.92 -10.80
CA LYS A 388 -25.92 22.75 -11.22
C LYS A 388 -26.97 22.35 -10.17
N GLU A 389 -26.57 22.24 -8.91
CA GLU A 389 -27.47 21.82 -7.82
C GLU A 389 -28.49 22.92 -7.46
N PHE A 390 -28.15 24.18 -7.70
CA PHE A 390 -29.05 25.33 -7.57
C PHE A 390 -30.13 25.30 -8.66
N GLU A 391 -29.73 25.20 -9.93
CA GLU A 391 -30.65 25.13 -11.07
C GLU A 391 -31.57 23.91 -10.97
N LYS A 392 -31.05 22.77 -10.48
CA LYS A 392 -31.85 21.57 -10.22
C LYS A 392 -32.97 21.77 -9.19
N ARG A 393 -32.75 22.62 -8.17
CA ARG A 393 -33.71 22.84 -7.06
C ARG A 393 -34.70 23.96 -7.34
N TYR A 394 -34.24 25.03 -7.99
CA TYR A 394 -35.02 26.24 -8.18
C TYR A 394 -35.47 26.47 -9.62
N SER A 395 -35.07 25.59 -10.55
CA SER A 395 -35.37 25.67 -11.98
C SER A 395 -35.01 27.01 -12.61
N THR A 396 -34.00 27.69 -12.06
CA THR A 396 -33.49 28.98 -12.56
C THR A 396 -31.98 29.08 -12.39
N LYS A 397 -31.35 29.84 -13.28
CA LYS A 397 -29.91 30.17 -13.23
C LYS A 397 -29.61 31.36 -12.33
N ALA A 398 -30.58 32.23 -12.13
CA ALA A 398 -30.49 33.39 -11.24
C ALA A 398 -31.85 33.62 -10.61
N PHE A 399 -31.88 33.62 -9.28
CA PHE A 399 -33.11 33.77 -8.52
C PHE A 399 -33.38 35.25 -8.27
N LYS A 400 -34.52 35.73 -8.74
CA LYS A 400 -35.02 37.09 -8.54
C LYS A 400 -36.45 37.02 -8.04
N ILE A 401 -36.79 37.78 -7.01
CA ILE A 401 -38.14 37.78 -6.45
C ILE A 401 -39.14 38.30 -7.50
N ASN A 402 -40.11 37.46 -7.89
CA ASN A 402 -41.26 37.81 -8.71
C ASN A 402 -42.52 37.06 -8.21
N GLU A 403 -43.69 37.33 -8.78
CA GLU A 403 -44.96 36.74 -8.31
C GLU A 403 -44.98 35.22 -8.44
N GLU A 404 -44.50 34.70 -9.56
CA GLU A 404 -44.45 33.26 -9.84
C GLU A 404 -43.57 32.51 -8.82
N ILE A 405 -42.39 33.05 -8.51
CA ILE A 405 -41.43 32.48 -7.57
C ILE A 405 -41.94 32.59 -6.13
N ALA A 406 -42.60 33.69 -5.76
CA ALA A 406 -43.21 33.84 -4.45
C ALA A 406 -44.31 32.78 -4.22
N PHE A 407 -45.12 32.53 -5.26
CA PHE A 407 -46.13 31.47 -5.23
C PHE A 407 -45.49 30.07 -5.07
N LYS A 408 -44.35 29.81 -5.73
CA LYS A 408 -43.60 28.55 -5.58
C LYS A 408 -43.06 28.30 -4.16
N PHE A 409 -42.98 29.34 -3.31
CA PHE A 409 -42.69 29.23 -1.88
C PHE A 409 -43.92 28.90 -1.01
N GLY A 410 -44.77 27.98 -1.47
CA GLY A 410 -45.95 27.53 -0.71
C GLY A 410 -47.11 28.53 -0.73
N GLY A 411 -47.37 29.14 -1.89
CA GLY A 411 -48.51 30.02 -2.12
C GLY A 411 -48.37 31.44 -1.55
N ARG A 412 -47.13 31.90 -1.29
CA ARG A 412 -46.87 33.18 -0.63
C ARG A 412 -46.96 34.36 -1.60
N SER A 413 -47.30 35.54 -1.07
CA SER A 413 -47.21 36.79 -1.84
C SER A 413 -45.77 37.34 -1.86
N ILE A 414 -45.47 38.21 -2.83
CA ILE A 414 -44.19 38.97 -2.85
C ILE A 414 -43.99 39.72 -1.53
N THR A 415 -45.07 40.28 -0.98
CA THR A 415 -45.04 41.09 0.24
C THR A 415 -44.65 40.24 1.45
N ASP A 416 -45.10 38.99 1.52
CA ASP A 416 -44.71 38.06 2.59
C ASP A 416 -43.24 37.66 2.48
N LEU A 417 -42.78 37.38 1.25
CA LEU A 417 -41.39 37.01 1.00
C LEU A 417 -40.43 38.17 1.33
N LYS A 418 -40.79 39.41 0.97
CA LYS A 418 -40.00 40.62 1.28
C LYS A 418 -40.04 41.01 2.77
N LYS A 419 -41.11 40.67 3.50
CA LYS A 419 -41.17 40.86 4.97
C LYS A 419 -40.21 39.92 5.69
N GLU A 420 -40.11 38.67 5.25
CA GLU A 420 -39.20 37.68 5.83
C GLU A 420 -37.75 37.89 5.39
N CYS A 421 -37.53 38.13 4.09
CA CYS A 421 -36.22 38.35 3.49
C CYS A 421 -35.99 39.84 3.23
N LYS A 422 -35.51 40.57 4.25
CA LYS A 422 -35.32 42.03 4.21
C LYS A 422 -34.19 42.51 3.29
N ASN A 423 -33.23 41.64 2.98
CA ASN A 423 -32.06 41.93 2.16
C ASN A 423 -31.56 40.69 1.42
N ILE A 424 -30.61 40.88 0.50
CA ILE A 424 -30.01 39.78 -0.28
C ILE A 424 -29.50 38.65 0.61
N ARG A 425 -28.86 38.96 1.76
CA ARG A 425 -28.33 37.95 2.68
C ARG A 425 -29.41 37.08 3.31
N SER A 426 -30.52 37.68 3.74
CA SER A 426 -31.65 36.93 4.28
C SER A 426 -32.32 36.03 3.22
N LEU A 427 -32.38 36.50 1.97
CA LEU A 427 -32.85 35.68 0.84
C LEU A 427 -31.90 34.52 0.54
N SER A 428 -30.59 34.78 0.49
CA SER A 428 -29.56 33.76 0.28
C SER A 428 -29.58 32.69 1.38
N ARG A 429 -29.76 33.07 2.65
CA ARG A 429 -29.93 32.12 3.77
C ARG A 429 -31.18 31.26 3.61
N LYS A 430 -32.28 31.87 3.17
CA LYS A 430 -33.52 31.13 2.89
C LYS A 430 -33.27 30.09 1.80
N LEU A 431 -32.67 30.48 0.68
CA LEU A 431 -32.34 29.57 -0.42
C LEU A 431 -31.30 28.51 -0.05
N ALA A 432 -30.34 28.83 0.81
CA ALA A 432 -29.34 27.86 1.28
C ALA A 432 -29.96 26.76 2.16
N SER A 433 -31.02 27.08 2.91
CA SER A 433 -31.64 26.20 3.92
C SER A 433 -32.98 25.58 3.49
N THR A 434 -33.55 26.01 2.37
CA THR A 434 -34.86 25.53 1.88
C THR A 434 -34.80 24.06 1.48
N GLU A 435 -35.83 23.30 1.86
CA GLU A 435 -36.00 21.87 1.55
C GLU A 435 -37.29 21.57 0.80
N LEU A 436 -38.17 22.57 0.65
CA LEU A 436 -39.43 22.48 -0.07
C LEU A 436 -39.55 23.71 -0.97
N TYR A 437 -39.67 23.49 -2.28
CA TYR A 437 -39.93 24.54 -3.26
C TYR A 437 -40.72 23.95 -4.44
N ASP A 438 -41.76 24.67 -4.88
CA ASP A 438 -42.66 24.25 -5.97
C ASP A 438 -43.25 22.84 -5.77
N SER A 439 -43.71 22.56 -4.53
CA SER A 439 -44.24 21.26 -4.09
C SER A 439 -43.25 20.08 -4.16
N ASN A 440 -41.98 20.33 -4.45
CA ASN A 440 -40.93 19.31 -4.47
C ASN A 440 -40.09 19.37 -3.19
N ASN A 441 -39.94 18.22 -2.53
CA ASN A 441 -39.03 18.06 -1.40
C ASN A 441 -37.62 17.67 -1.89
N PHE A 442 -36.60 18.31 -1.34
CA PHE A 442 -35.19 18.01 -1.64
C PHE A 442 -34.28 18.34 -0.45
N ILE A 443 -33.07 17.76 -0.44
CA ILE A 443 -32.03 18.11 0.53
C ILE A 443 -31.57 19.54 0.25
N SER A 444 -31.53 20.42 1.26
CA SER A 444 -31.07 21.80 1.08
C SER A 444 -29.64 21.90 0.54
N LEU A 445 -29.29 23.01 -0.10
CA LEU A 445 -27.93 23.21 -0.62
C LEU A 445 -26.89 23.13 0.50
N ALA A 446 -27.14 23.73 1.66
CA ALA A 446 -26.22 23.67 2.79
C ALA A 446 -25.96 22.22 3.24
N LYS A 447 -27.02 21.40 3.35
CA LYS A 447 -26.89 19.97 3.71
C LYS A 447 -26.22 19.15 2.60
N GLN A 448 -26.53 19.42 1.33
CA GLN A 448 -25.96 18.71 0.18
C GLN A 448 -24.44 18.85 0.09
N PHE A 449 -23.91 20.04 0.41
CA PHE A 449 -22.47 20.33 0.39
C PHE A 449 -21.81 20.18 1.77
N ASN A 450 -22.57 19.82 2.81
CA ASN A 450 -22.09 19.67 4.19
C ASN A 450 -21.34 20.92 4.69
N VAL A 451 -21.97 22.08 4.50
CA VAL A 451 -21.47 23.41 4.91
C VAL A 451 -22.55 24.15 5.69
N SER A 452 -22.16 25.21 6.41
CA SER A 452 -23.14 26.02 7.13
C SER A 452 -24.07 26.77 6.17
N ILE A 453 -25.28 27.07 6.63
CA ILE A 453 -26.25 27.89 5.88
C ILE A 453 -25.63 29.24 5.52
N GLU A 454 -24.84 29.82 6.43
CA GLU A 454 -24.15 31.09 6.21
C GLU A 454 -23.12 30.99 5.08
N ALA A 455 -22.27 29.97 5.08
CA ALA A 455 -21.23 29.79 4.07
C ALA A 455 -21.85 29.57 2.68
N MET A 456 -22.90 28.75 2.59
CA MET A 456 -23.63 28.56 1.33
C MET A 456 -24.30 29.87 0.87
N ALA A 457 -24.92 30.63 1.77
CA ALA A 457 -25.53 31.92 1.44
C ALA A 457 -24.52 32.91 0.84
N ILE A 458 -23.33 33.03 1.46
CA ILE A 458 -22.22 33.85 0.93
C ILE A 458 -21.84 33.37 -0.47
N ARG A 459 -21.69 32.05 -0.65
CA ARG A 459 -21.29 31.49 -1.94
C ARG A 459 -22.32 31.73 -3.05
N LEU A 460 -23.61 31.69 -2.74
CA LEU A 460 -24.67 32.01 -3.70
C LEU A 460 -24.59 33.47 -4.16
N GLU A 461 -24.23 34.40 -3.27
CA GLU A 461 -24.02 35.82 -3.59
C GLU A 461 -22.78 36.03 -4.46
N GLU A 462 -21.64 35.43 -4.10
CA GLU A 462 -20.40 35.50 -4.88
C GLU A 462 -20.59 35.01 -6.33
N LEU A 463 -21.43 33.99 -6.50
CA LEU A 463 -21.73 33.41 -7.81
C LEU A 463 -22.83 34.17 -8.58
N ASN A 464 -23.35 35.27 -8.02
CA ASN A 464 -24.46 36.07 -8.55
C ASN A 464 -25.72 35.24 -8.85
N LEU A 465 -26.00 34.20 -8.04
CA LEU A 465 -27.16 33.33 -8.19
C LEU A 465 -28.42 33.90 -7.55
N VAL A 466 -28.29 34.94 -6.74
CA VAL A 466 -29.39 35.59 -6.03
C VAL A 466 -29.35 37.08 -6.35
N GLN A 467 -30.49 37.63 -6.75
CA GLN A 467 -30.69 39.05 -7.00
C GLN A 467 -31.88 39.50 -6.15
N TYR A 468 -31.67 40.55 -5.36
CA TYR A 468 -32.69 41.10 -4.47
C TYR A 468 -33.41 42.29 -5.13
#